data_AF-A0A9D4XYU9-F1
#
_entry.id   AF-A0A9D4XYU9-F1
#
_cell.length_a   1.000
_cell.length_b   1.000
_cell.length_c   1.000
_cell.angle_alpha   90.00
_cell.angle_beta   90.00
_cell.angle_gamma   90.00
#
_symmetry.space_group_name_H-M   'P 1'
#
loop_
_entity.id
_entity.type
_entity.pdbx_description
1 polymer ?
#
loop_
_entity_poly.entity_id
_entity_poly.type
_entity_poly.pdbx_seq_one_letter_code
_entity_poly.pdbx_strand_id
1 'polypeptide(L)'
;MRLFRMAVAIDQQHHGFKPFSRSERCKLQSFGHLDYNNFLELNQTTFLAFQAENIHRSFSTPCLPITGVEDLHPPHPRIEIVRGSGAPVHALVVEVAVAMASGIQPIPLPSGLGGAYVFPNTNGNNIAVAKPVDEEPFAFNSPKALRSNNHQMLVQPDLKRSIRIGETGIRELAAYLLDHGGFSGHGFDAGELGPSFFSVDSVHKIGILDIRLMNLDRHAGNMLVMKHDHNSFVNGVATTDLVPIDHGFCLPEWLEDPYFEWLHWPQASIPFSESELDYISKLDPSKDADILRSEVPSLRESSIRVLIVCTIFLKQAAVAGLCLADIAQMMTREFCGGEESLSKLENICLKVKAGINNKSVEDKDEGETSTSCGIGSISFGDMNKGEWELFLEIFDKFVIGVFKDKTCKN
;
A
#
# COMPACT_ATOMS: atom_id res chain seq x y z
N MET A 1 13.09 20.33 18.92
CA MET A 1 13.37 18.93 18.52
C MET A 1 12.12 18.11 18.79
N ARG A 2 11.28 17.87 17.77
CA ARG A 2 10.11 16.98 17.90
C ARG A 2 10.49 15.60 17.37
N LEU A 3 10.08 14.57 18.11
CA LEU A 3 10.50 13.18 17.99
C LEU A 3 9.85 12.53 16.77
N PHE A 4 10.67 12.24 15.76
CA PHE A 4 10.33 11.36 14.64
C PHE A 4 10.53 9.91 15.08
N ARG A 5 9.49 9.08 14.99
CA ARG A 5 9.59 7.64 15.27
C ARG A 5 8.63 6.87 14.36
N MET A 6 9.09 6.45 13.17
CA MET A 6 8.47 5.32 12.48
C MET A 6 9.17 4.05 12.95
N ALA A 7 8.41 3.02 13.29
CA ALA A 7 8.90 1.67 13.52
C ALA A 7 8.07 0.72 12.65
N VAL A 8 8.72 0.03 11.73
CA VAL A 8 8.11 -1.04 10.92
C VAL A 8 8.79 -2.34 11.32
N ALA A 9 7.98 -3.32 11.74
CA ALA A 9 8.43 -4.67 12.03
C ALA A 9 7.96 -5.58 10.88
N ILE A 10 8.91 -6.16 10.16
CA ILE A 10 8.65 -7.14 9.10
C ILE A 10 9.07 -8.50 9.66
N ASP A 11 8.13 -9.45 9.74
CA ASP A 11 8.46 -10.85 9.97
C ASP A 11 8.62 -11.53 8.61
N GLN A 12 9.86 -11.76 8.17
CA GLN A 12 10.14 -12.52 6.95
C GLN A 12 10.30 -14.03 7.18
N GLN A 13 10.18 -14.54 8.41
CA GLN A 13 10.36 -15.96 8.71
C GLN A 13 9.43 -16.46 9.81
N HIS A 14 8.27 -16.96 9.38
CA HIS A 14 7.30 -17.78 10.12
C HIS A 14 7.68 -18.18 11.56
N HIS A 15 7.53 -17.29 12.54
CA HIS A 15 7.29 -17.64 13.95
C HIS A 15 6.69 -16.43 14.67
N GLY A 16 5.36 -16.31 14.54
CA GLY A 16 4.58 -15.25 15.18
C GLY A 16 4.72 -15.20 16.72
N PHE A 17 4.35 -14.06 17.29
CA PHE A 17 4.18 -13.90 18.74
C PHE A 17 3.26 -15.00 19.31
N LYS A 18 3.47 -15.39 20.57
CA LYS A 18 2.59 -16.37 21.25
C LYS A 18 1.13 -15.93 21.05
N PRO A 19 0.24 -16.81 20.56
CA PRO A 19 -1.17 -16.45 20.41
C PRO A 19 -1.71 -16.02 21.77
N PHE A 20 -2.43 -14.90 21.79
CA PHE A 20 -3.23 -14.49 22.95
C PHE A 20 -4.04 -15.69 23.41
N SER A 21 -4.01 -15.98 24.71
CA SER A 21 -4.74 -17.10 25.31
C SER A 21 -6.24 -16.98 25.02
N ARG A 22 -6.69 -17.59 23.93
CA ARG A 22 -8.09 -17.82 23.61
C ARG A 22 -8.43 -19.28 23.93
N SER A 23 -9.63 -19.49 24.46
CA SER A 23 -10.20 -20.80 24.76
C SER A 23 -10.10 -21.73 23.54
N GLU A 24 -9.44 -22.87 23.70
CA GLU A 24 -9.17 -23.84 22.63
C GLU A 24 -10.48 -24.42 22.08
N ARG A 25 -10.77 -24.16 20.80
CA ARG A 25 -11.67 -25.01 20.01
C ARG A 25 -10.86 -25.97 19.16
N CYS A 26 -11.28 -27.22 19.24
CA CYS A 26 -10.74 -28.45 18.66
C CYS A 26 -10.01 -28.27 17.32
N LYS A 27 -8.75 -28.70 17.24
CA LYS A 27 -7.99 -28.84 16.00
C LYS A 27 -8.29 -30.19 15.35
N LEU A 28 -9.04 -30.18 14.25
CA LEU A 28 -8.99 -31.26 13.26
C LEU A 28 -8.21 -30.73 12.05
N GLN A 29 -7.21 -31.49 11.60
CA GLN A 29 -6.49 -31.23 10.35
C GLN A 29 -7.40 -31.54 9.15
N SER A 30 -7.52 -30.61 8.20
CA SER A 30 -7.93 -30.94 6.83
C SER A 30 -6.77 -30.65 5.89
N PHE A 31 -6.45 -31.62 5.03
CA PHE A 31 -5.41 -31.55 4.02
C PHE A 31 -5.69 -30.39 3.05
N GLY A 32 -4.79 -29.41 3.02
CA GLY A 32 -4.83 -28.28 2.09
C GLY A 32 -3.76 -28.44 1.01
N HIS A 33 -4.02 -29.26 0.01
CA HIS A 33 -3.38 -29.13 -1.30
C HIS A 33 -4.37 -29.64 -2.35
N LEU A 34 -5.01 -28.71 -3.06
CA LEU A 34 -5.82 -29.02 -4.23
C LEU A 34 -5.21 -28.27 -5.42
N ASP A 35 -4.40 -28.99 -6.19
CA ASP A 35 -3.96 -28.57 -7.52
C ASP A 35 -5.16 -28.60 -8.48
N TYR A 36 -5.36 -27.49 -9.19
CA TYR A 36 -6.56 -27.21 -9.99
C TYR A 36 -6.64 -28.01 -11.31
N ASN A 37 -5.65 -28.86 -11.63
CA ASN A 37 -5.56 -29.55 -12.92
C ASN A 37 -6.14 -30.98 -12.96
N ASN A 38 -6.66 -31.54 -11.86
CA ASN A 38 -7.17 -32.93 -11.82
C ASN A 38 -8.71 -33.08 -11.78
N PHE A 39 -9.48 -32.02 -12.05
CA PHE A 39 -10.94 -32.05 -11.91
C PHE A 39 -11.74 -32.67 -13.07
N LEU A 40 -11.12 -33.43 -13.97
CA LEU A 40 -11.84 -34.12 -15.06
C LEU A 40 -11.75 -35.64 -15.07
N GLU A 41 -11.10 -36.27 -14.08
CA GLU A 41 -11.08 -37.74 -13.97
C GLU A 41 -11.18 -38.21 -12.52
N LEU A 42 -12.37 -38.21 -11.93
CA LEU A 42 -12.68 -39.23 -10.92
C LEU A 42 -14.20 -39.46 -10.79
N ASN A 43 -14.65 -40.55 -11.42
CA ASN A 43 -16.00 -41.07 -11.31
C ASN A 43 -16.24 -41.73 -9.95
N GLN A 44 -17.47 -41.53 -9.45
CA GLN A 44 -18.28 -42.39 -8.58
C GLN A 44 -17.61 -43.65 -7.98
N THR A 45 -17.39 -43.65 -6.67
CA THR A 45 -17.48 -44.77 -5.68
C THR A 45 -16.59 -44.40 -4.48
N THR A 46 -17.10 -44.02 -3.32
CA THR A 46 -17.50 -44.97 -2.27
C THR A 46 -18.18 -44.20 -1.14
N PHE A 47 -19.50 -44.26 -1.12
CA PHE A 47 -20.29 -44.21 0.11
C PHE A 47 -20.10 -45.54 0.86
N LEU A 48 -20.25 -45.50 2.20
CA LEU A 48 -20.34 -46.61 3.18
C LEU A 48 -19.01 -47.04 3.84
N ALA A 49 -18.88 -46.78 5.14
CA ALA A 49 -19.05 -47.81 6.19
C ALA A 49 -18.57 -47.30 7.55
N PHE A 50 -19.47 -47.30 8.54
CA PHE A 50 -19.36 -47.92 9.88
C PHE A 50 -20.16 -47.15 10.95
N GLN A 51 -21.36 -47.67 11.19
CA GLN A 51 -22.14 -47.51 12.42
C GLN A 51 -21.62 -48.53 13.46
N ALA A 52 -21.36 -48.10 14.69
CA ALA A 52 -21.40 -48.98 15.86
C ALA A 52 -21.74 -48.19 17.13
N GLU A 53 -22.67 -48.74 17.90
CA GLU A 53 -23.33 -48.17 19.07
C GLU A 53 -22.59 -48.45 20.40
N ASN A 54 -22.77 -47.54 21.37
CA ASN A 54 -22.77 -47.76 22.83
C ASN A 54 -21.49 -48.30 23.54
N ILE A 55 -20.63 -47.39 24.01
CA ILE A 55 -19.91 -47.54 25.30
C ILE A 55 -19.91 -46.18 26.05
N HIS A 56 -20.52 -46.14 27.24
CA HIS A 56 -20.46 -45.04 28.21
C HIS A 56 -19.44 -45.35 29.32
N ARG A 57 -18.45 -44.48 29.53
CA ARG A 57 -18.04 -43.84 30.81
C ARG A 57 -16.60 -43.30 30.76
N SER A 58 -16.46 -42.16 31.44
CA SER A 58 -15.30 -41.35 31.80
C SER A 58 -13.97 -42.08 31.98
N PHE A 59 -12.85 -41.43 31.66
CA PHE A 59 -11.77 -41.07 32.60
C PHE A 59 -10.62 -40.39 31.84
N SER A 60 -10.30 -39.17 32.26
CA SER A 60 -9.12 -38.43 31.86
C SER A 60 -7.86 -39.25 32.14
N THR A 61 -6.98 -39.39 31.15
CA THR A 61 -5.61 -39.88 31.36
C THR A 61 -4.63 -38.83 30.81
N PRO A 62 -3.60 -38.45 31.59
CA PRO A 62 -2.73 -37.31 31.31
C PRO A 62 -1.66 -37.66 30.29
N CYS A 63 -1.41 -36.78 29.33
CA CYS A 63 -0.26 -36.91 28.45
C CYS A 63 0.98 -36.36 29.18
N LEU A 64 1.82 -37.26 29.69
CA LEU A 64 3.15 -36.96 30.18
C LEU A 64 4.07 -36.56 29.01
N PRO A 65 5.03 -35.63 29.22
CA PRO A 65 5.94 -35.20 28.17
C PRO A 65 6.99 -36.29 27.89
N ILE A 66 7.21 -36.60 26.61
CA ILE A 66 8.39 -37.35 26.19
C ILE A 66 9.59 -36.39 26.27
N THR A 67 10.39 -36.56 27.32
CA THR A 67 11.74 -36.00 27.41
C THR A 67 12.65 -36.76 26.46
N GLY A 68 13.26 -36.06 25.50
CA GLY A 68 14.40 -36.58 24.74
C GLY A 68 14.34 -36.32 23.24
N VAL A 69 14.39 -35.06 22.84
CA VAL A 69 15.12 -34.63 21.64
C VAL A 69 15.69 -33.25 21.95
N GLU A 70 16.96 -33.08 21.63
CA GLU A 70 17.86 -31.96 21.91
C GLU A 70 17.22 -30.57 21.75
N ASP A 71 17.65 -29.65 22.64
CA ASP A 71 17.37 -28.22 22.61
C ASP A 71 17.63 -27.61 21.23
N LEU A 72 16.61 -27.55 20.40
CA LEU A 72 16.47 -26.53 19.37
C LEU A 72 15.48 -25.50 19.92
N HIS A 73 15.95 -24.64 20.82
CA HIS A 73 15.27 -23.38 21.06
C HIS A 73 15.03 -22.72 19.69
N PRO A 74 13.78 -22.51 19.25
CA PRO A 74 13.53 -21.67 18.10
C PRO A 74 14.15 -20.30 18.40
N PRO A 75 14.86 -19.67 17.45
CA PRO A 75 15.40 -18.33 17.67
C PRO A 75 14.27 -17.44 18.17
N HIS A 76 14.52 -16.70 19.25
CA HIS A 76 13.54 -15.78 19.82
C HIS A 76 12.99 -14.88 18.70
N PRO A 77 11.70 -14.51 18.71
CA PRO A 77 11.13 -13.65 17.69
C PRO A 77 11.99 -12.38 17.58
N ARG A 78 12.64 -12.20 16.43
CA ARG A 78 13.54 -11.07 16.18
C ARG A 78 12.69 -9.92 15.66
N ILE A 79 12.53 -8.89 16.48
CA ILE A 79 12.01 -7.60 16.01
C ILE A 79 13.14 -6.95 15.21
N GLU A 80 12.99 -6.91 13.89
CA GLU A 80 13.85 -6.13 13.02
C GLU A 80 13.27 -4.72 12.89
N ILE A 81 14.04 -3.71 13.30
CA ILE A 81 13.68 -2.31 13.07
C ILE A 81 14.26 -1.93 11.72
N VAL A 82 13.38 -1.86 10.71
CA VAL A 82 13.80 -1.57 9.33
C VAL A 82 14.24 -0.13 9.15
N ARG A 83 13.62 0.82 9.89
CA ARG A 83 14.00 2.24 9.87
C ARG A 83 13.70 2.92 11.19
N GLY A 84 14.44 3.99 11.49
CA GLY A 84 14.35 4.72 12.75
C GLY A 84 15.52 4.45 13.69
N SER A 85 16.74 4.39 13.17
CA SER A 85 17.95 4.16 13.98
C SER A 85 18.22 5.35 14.90
N GLY A 86 17.78 5.23 16.15
CA GLY A 86 18.05 6.20 17.18
C GLY A 86 17.42 5.81 18.52
N ALA A 87 17.96 6.38 19.60
CA ALA A 87 17.38 6.28 20.94
C ALA A 87 15.87 6.56 20.98
N PRO A 88 15.31 7.42 20.09
CA PRO A 88 13.88 7.58 19.97
C PRO A 88 13.11 6.27 19.68
N VAL A 89 13.23 5.66 18.50
CA VAL A 89 12.38 4.51 18.16
C VAL A 89 12.58 3.34 19.12
N HIS A 90 13.82 3.08 19.54
CA HIS A 90 14.10 2.08 20.58
C HIS A 90 13.39 2.38 21.89
N ALA A 91 13.38 3.64 22.34
CA ALA A 91 12.64 4.01 23.55
C ALA A 91 11.12 3.83 23.38
N LEU A 92 10.56 4.03 22.18
CA LEU A 92 9.13 3.77 21.92
C LEU A 92 8.82 2.28 22.01
N VAL A 93 9.63 1.45 21.35
CA VAL A 93 9.49 -0.01 21.39
C VAL A 93 9.63 -0.53 22.83
N VAL A 94 10.60 -0.01 23.59
CA VAL A 94 10.77 -0.34 25.02
C VAL A 94 9.57 0.12 25.84
N GLU A 95 9.05 1.34 25.63
CA GLU A 95 7.87 1.85 26.35
C GLU A 95 6.63 0.98 26.08
N VAL A 96 6.41 0.60 24.82
CA VAL A 96 5.35 -0.35 24.43
C VAL A 96 5.54 -1.70 25.12
N ALA A 97 6.76 -2.25 25.08
CA ALA A 97 7.06 -3.54 25.70
C ALA A 97 6.83 -3.52 27.23
N VAL A 98 7.23 -2.43 27.90
CA VAL A 98 7.01 -2.24 29.36
C VAL A 98 5.52 -2.14 29.67
N ALA A 99 4.75 -1.39 28.87
CA ALA A 99 3.30 -1.29 29.05
C ALA A 99 2.64 -2.67 28.93
N MET A 100 2.99 -3.45 27.90
CA MET A 100 2.49 -4.81 27.70
C MET A 100 2.87 -5.75 28.85
N ALA A 101 4.13 -5.71 29.31
CA ALA A 101 4.59 -6.52 30.45
C ALA A 101 3.85 -6.15 31.75
N SER A 102 3.37 -4.91 31.85
CA SER A 102 2.55 -4.42 32.97
C SER A 102 1.06 -4.80 32.85
N GLY A 103 0.69 -5.60 31.84
CA GLY A 103 -0.68 -6.10 31.63
C GLY A 103 -1.54 -5.23 30.73
N ILE A 104 -1.02 -4.10 30.21
CA ILE A 104 -1.75 -3.23 29.30
C ILE A 104 -1.87 -3.91 27.94
N GLN A 105 -3.10 -4.13 27.50
CA GLN A 105 -3.38 -4.80 26.24
C GLN A 105 -3.47 -3.80 25.09
N PRO A 106 -3.01 -4.18 23.87
CA PRO A 106 -3.27 -3.39 22.67
C PRO A 106 -4.77 -3.26 22.42
N ILE A 107 -5.22 -2.08 22.01
CA ILE A 107 -6.63 -1.78 21.76
C ILE A 107 -6.89 -1.93 20.25
N PRO A 108 -7.74 -2.86 19.80
CA PRO A 108 -8.07 -3.00 18.39
C PRO A 108 -8.88 -1.81 17.89
N LEU A 109 -8.52 -1.27 16.73
CA LEU A 109 -9.30 -0.24 16.06
C LEU A 109 -10.52 -0.84 15.36
N PRO A 110 -11.73 -0.32 15.60
CA PRO A 110 -12.97 -0.92 15.12
C PRO A 110 -13.18 -0.74 13.61
N SER A 111 -12.62 0.31 13.01
CA SER A 111 -12.70 0.66 11.58
C SER A 111 -11.49 0.18 10.79
N GLY A 112 -11.57 0.19 9.46
CA GLY A 112 -10.51 -0.27 8.54
C GLY A 112 -10.66 -1.74 8.12
N LEU A 113 -9.95 -2.14 7.06
CA LEU A 113 -10.11 -3.45 6.41
C LEU A 113 -9.31 -4.58 7.08
N GLY A 114 -8.22 -4.26 7.76
CA GLY A 114 -7.33 -5.22 8.43
C GLY A 114 -7.22 -5.03 9.95
N GLY A 115 -6.34 -5.82 10.56
CA GLY A 115 -5.92 -5.67 11.95
C GLY A 115 -5.12 -4.38 12.14
N ALA A 116 -5.58 -3.54 13.06
CA ALA A 116 -4.86 -2.34 13.48
C ALA A 116 -5.06 -2.15 14.98
N TYR A 117 -3.97 -1.90 15.69
CA TYR A 117 -3.94 -1.90 17.15
C TYR A 117 -3.26 -0.66 17.68
N VAL A 118 -3.92 0.04 18.59
CA VAL A 118 -3.33 1.15 19.33
C VAL A 118 -2.65 0.61 20.58
N PHE A 119 -1.42 1.05 20.81
CA PHE A 119 -0.65 0.73 22.01
C PHE A 119 -0.64 1.94 22.95
N PRO A 120 -1.36 1.86 24.08
CA PRO A 120 -1.25 2.85 25.14
C PRO A 120 -0.03 2.58 26.03
N ASN A 121 0.57 3.64 26.57
CA ASN A 121 1.60 3.53 27.59
C ASN A 121 0.98 3.33 28.99
N THR A 122 1.83 3.24 30.01
CA THR A 122 1.41 3.05 31.41
C THR A 122 0.55 4.17 31.98
N ASN A 123 0.56 5.35 31.35
CA ASN A 123 -0.29 6.49 31.72
C ASN A 123 -1.63 6.51 30.95
N GLY A 124 -1.88 5.54 30.07
CA GLY A 124 -3.08 5.48 29.24
C GLY A 124 -3.03 6.35 27.97
N ASN A 125 -1.87 6.96 27.66
CA ASN A 125 -1.70 7.74 26.43
C ASN A 125 -1.41 6.81 25.25
N ASN A 126 -2.10 7.00 24.13
CA ASN A 126 -1.84 6.26 22.90
C ASN A 126 -0.50 6.71 22.29
N ILE A 127 0.46 5.79 22.16
CA ILE A 127 1.84 6.11 21.74
C ILE A 127 2.27 5.45 20.43
N ALA A 128 1.60 4.39 20.00
CA ALA A 128 1.91 3.71 18.74
C ALA A 128 0.67 3.05 18.14
N VAL A 129 0.73 2.82 16.83
CA VAL A 129 -0.21 1.97 16.09
C VAL A 129 0.60 0.84 15.45
N ALA A 130 0.12 -0.40 15.55
CA ALA A 130 0.68 -1.52 14.81
C ALA A 130 -0.37 -2.13 13.88
N LYS A 131 0.06 -2.49 12.67
CA LYS A 131 -0.73 -3.20 11.66
C LYS A 131 -0.03 -4.53 11.38
N PRO A 132 -0.46 -5.66 11.97
CA PRO A 132 0.18 -6.95 11.74
C PRO A 132 0.01 -7.42 10.31
N VAL A 133 1.10 -7.86 9.70
CA VAL A 133 1.16 -8.29 8.30
C VAL A 133 0.22 -9.48 8.02
N ASP A 134 0.08 -10.40 8.97
CA ASP A 134 -0.79 -11.57 8.86
C ASP A 134 -2.28 -11.27 9.13
N GLU A 135 -2.60 -10.04 9.54
CA GLU A 135 -3.96 -9.55 9.77
C GLU A 135 -4.41 -8.49 8.75
N GLU A 136 -3.61 -8.25 7.71
CA GLU A 136 -3.97 -7.41 6.56
C GLU A 136 -5.31 -7.86 5.93
N PRO A 137 -5.97 -6.99 5.13
CA PRO A 137 -7.13 -7.41 4.36
C PRO A 137 -6.81 -8.68 3.56
N PHE A 138 -7.66 -9.71 3.68
CA PHE A 138 -7.49 -11.01 3.03
C PHE A 138 -6.30 -11.88 3.49
N ALA A 139 -5.52 -11.43 4.48
CA ALA A 139 -4.54 -12.27 5.14
C ALA A 139 -5.20 -13.37 5.98
N PHE A 140 -4.49 -14.47 6.21
CA PHE A 140 -5.02 -15.67 6.86
C PHE A 140 -5.63 -15.40 8.25
N ASN A 141 -5.01 -14.50 9.03
CA ASN A 141 -5.46 -14.15 10.38
C ASN A 141 -6.30 -12.86 10.41
N SER A 142 -6.76 -12.35 9.27
CA SER A 142 -7.52 -11.10 9.19
C SER A 142 -8.79 -11.16 10.07
N PRO A 143 -8.84 -10.39 11.18
CA PRO A 143 -9.93 -10.48 12.16
C PRO A 143 -11.26 -9.96 11.60
N LYS A 144 -11.19 -9.20 10.50
CA LYS A 144 -12.33 -8.52 9.86
C LYS A 144 -12.81 -9.24 8.59
N ALA A 145 -12.01 -10.13 8.00
CA ALA A 145 -12.41 -10.93 6.84
C ALA A 145 -13.45 -12.02 7.18
N LEU A 146 -13.40 -12.59 8.39
CA LEU A 146 -14.23 -13.74 8.81
C LEU A 146 -15.69 -13.37 9.17
N ARG A 147 -16.06 -12.09 9.19
CA ARG A 147 -17.43 -11.65 9.57
C ARG A 147 -18.43 -11.60 8.42
N SER A 148 -17.99 -11.82 7.17
CA SER A 148 -18.91 -11.96 6.04
C SER A 148 -19.44 -13.38 5.99
N ASN A 149 -20.53 -13.66 6.72
CA ASN A 149 -21.14 -14.98 6.89
C ASN A 149 -21.83 -15.55 5.63
N ASN A 150 -21.51 -15.08 4.44
CA ASN A 150 -22.06 -15.62 3.21
C ASN A 150 -20.96 -16.38 2.46
N HIS A 151 -21.16 -17.69 2.32
CA HIS A 151 -20.35 -18.64 1.53
C HIS A 151 -20.44 -18.36 0.01
N GLN A 152 -20.28 -17.11 -0.37
CA GLN A 152 -20.00 -16.70 -1.73
C GLN A 152 -18.74 -15.85 -1.62
N MET A 153 -17.59 -16.46 -1.95
CA MET A 153 -16.40 -15.74 -2.41
C MET A 153 -16.75 -15.04 -3.73
N LEU A 154 -17.72 -14.12 -3.70
CA LEU A 154 -17.77 -13.02 -4.63
C LEU A 154 -16.53 -12.22 -4.29
N VAL A 155 -15.44 -12.59 -4.96
CA VAL A 155 -14.36 -11.69 -5.32
C VAL A 155 -15.03 -10.34 -5.57
N GLN A 156 -14.91 -9.41 -4.62
CA GLN A 156 -15.22 -8.04 -4.96
C GLN A 156 -14.29 -7.73 -6.14
N PRO A 157 -14.83 -7.37 -7.32
CA PRO A 157 -14.01 -7.15 -8.50
C PRO A 157 -12.96 -6.05 -8.30
N ASP A 158 -13.13 -5.24 -7.25
CA ASP A 158 -12.42 -3.98 -7.00
C ASP A 158 -11.19 -4.11 -6.08
N LEU A 159 -10.75 -5.33 -5.76
CA LEU A 159 -9.51 -5.50 -5.00
C LEU A 159 -8.29 -5.22 -5.90
N LYS A 160 -7.58 -4.12 -5.61
CA LYS A 160 -6.39 -3.64 -6.31
C LYS A 160 -5.36 -4.77 -6.50
N ARG A 161 -5.34 -5.39 -7.68
CA ARG A 161 -4.63 -6.66 -7.93
C ARG A 161 -3.12 -6.49 -7.93
N SER A 162 -2.65 -5.26 -8.05
CA SER A 162 -1.24 -4.88 -8.16
C SER A 162 -0.47 -4.83 -6.84
N ILE A 163 -1.13 -5.08 -5.72
CA ILE A 163 -0.56 -5.09 -4.37
C ILE A 163 -0.75 -6.47 -3.76
N ARG A 164 0.33 -7.11 -3.32
CA ARG A 164 0.23 -8.41 -2.67
C ARG A 164 -0.17 -8.30 -1.22
N ILE A 165 -0.89 -9.32 -0.76
CA ILE A 165 -1.18 -9.56 0.65
C ILE A 165 0.15 -9.72 1.40
N GLY A 166 0.29 -9.02 2.51
CA GLY A 166 1.48 -9.01 3.37
C GLY A 166 2.51 -7.93 3.03
N GLU A 167 2.23 -7.05 2.07
CA GLU A 167 3.16 -5.99 1.63
C GLU A 167 2.72 -4.57 2.04
N THR A 168 1.63 -4.39 2.79
CA THR A 168 1.18 -3.03 3.12
C THR A 168 2.16 -2.30 4.05
N GLY A 169 2.76 -3.02 5.00
CA GLY A 169 3.74 -2.45 5.94
C GLY A 169 5.01 -1.91 5.26
N ILE A 170 5.49 -2.57 4.20
CA ILE A 170 6.67 -2.10 3.46
C ILE A 170 6.36 -0.89 2.58
N ARG A 171 5.11 -0.74 2.14
CA ARG A 171 4.62 0.39 1.35
C ARG A 171 4.43 1.64 2.21
N GLU A 172 3.95 1.46 3.44
CA GLU A 172 3.94 2.52 4.47
C GLU A 172 5.35 3.04 4.75
N LEU A 173 6.33 2.13 4.86
CA LEU A 173 7.73 2.51 5.02
C LEU A 173 8.26 3.30 3.81
N ALA A 174 7.97 2.83 2.60
CA ALA A 174 8.36 3.49 1.35
C ALA A 174 7.74 4.90 1.24
N ALA A 175 6.47 5.06 1.59
CA ALA A 175 5.82 6.37 1.61
C ALA A 175 6.50 7.33 2.58
N TYR A 176 6.88 6.87 3.78
CA TYR A 176 7.63 7.68 4.74
C TYR A 176 9.08 7.99 4.33
N LEU A 177 9.72 7.12 3.55
CA LEU A 177 11.01 7.39 2.93
C LEU A 177 10.93 8.52 1.91
N LEU A 178 9.81 8.61 1.19
CA LEU A 178 9.58 9.53 0.09
C LEU A 178 8.88 10.83 0.51
N ASP A 179 8.33 10.89 1.72
CA ASP A 179 7.84 12.12 2.35
C ASP A 179 9.02 12.96 2.87
N HIS A 180 9.55 13.82 2.00
CA HIS A 180 10.60 14.77 2.37
C HIS A 180 10.09 15.99 3.16
N GLY A 181 8.76 16.16 3.25
CA GLY A 181 8.09 17.33 3.84
C GLY A 181 7.73 17.17 5.32
N GLY A 182 7.59 15.93 5.81
CA GLY A 182 7.45 15.60 7.22
C GLY A 182 6.15 16.08 7.86
N PHE A 183 5.07 15.34 7.67
CA PHE A 183 3.77 15.63 8.31
C PHE A 183 3.75 15.19 9.80
N SER A 184 3.21 16.00 10.74
CA SER A 184 3.09 15.59 12.15
C SER A 184 1.95 16.24 12.94
N GLY A 185 1.15 15.41 13.63
CA GLY A 185 0.10 15.81 14.59
C GLY A 185 -1.31 15.87 13.99
N HIS A 186 -2.31 15.30 14.67
CA HIS A 186 -3.67 15.23 14.12
C HIS A 186 -4.76 15.18 15.21
N GLY A 187 -5.96 15.64 14.86
CA GLY A 187 -7.15 15.67 15.70
C GLY A 187 -8.19 14.62 15.32
N PHE A 188 -8.67 14.64 14.09
CA PHE A 188 -9.78 13.81 13.56
C PHE A 188 -9.61 13.61 12.05
N ASP A 189 -10.43 12.77 11.41
CA ASP A 189 -10.37 12.54 9.96
C ASP A 189 -11.02 13.66 9.13
N ALA A 190 -10.60 13.79 7.86
CA ALA A 190 -11.08 14.84 6.97
C ALA A 190 -12.55 14.66 6.57
N GLY A 191 -13.14 13.47 6.72
CA GLY A 191 -14.55 13.22 6.40
C GLY A 191 -15.51 13.99 7.32
N GLU A 192 -15.06 14.39 8.51
CA GLU A 192 -15.82 15.20 9.45
C GLU A 192 -15.90 16.69 9.07
N LEU A 193 -15.08 17.15 8.11
CA LEU A 193 -15.07 18.53 7.63
C LEU A 193 -15.32 18.62 6.12
N GLY A 194 -15.98 19.69 5.69
CA GLY A 194 -16.08 20.01 4.26
C GLY A 194 -14.72 20.43 3.69
N PRO A 195 -14.42 20.13 2.41
CA PRO A 195 -13.12 20.40 1.82
C PRO A 195 -12.71 21.87 1.88
N SER A 196 -13.67 22.81 1.89
CA SER A 196 -13.43 24.25 1.99
C SER A 196 -12.63 24.71 3.22
N PHE A 197 -12.48 23.88 4.25
CA PHE A 197 -11.71 24.17 5.46
C PHE A 197 -10.24 23.76 5.37
N PHE A 198 -9.82 23.07 4.29
CA PHE A 198 -8.45 22.57 4.17
C PHE A 198 -7.53 23.56 3.47
N SER A 199 -6.30 23.69 3.96
CA SER A 199 -5.30 24.57 3.36
C SER A 199 -4.88 24.04 1.98
N VAL A 200 -4.72 24.94 1.01
CA VAL A 200 -4.26 24.59 -0.35
C VAL A 200 -2.91 23.88 -0.29
N ASP A 201 -1.99 24.42 0.51
CA ASP A 201 -0.64 23.88 0.72
C ASP A 201 -0.67 22.44 1.23
N SER A 202 -1.53 22.10 2.20
CA SER A 202 -1.61 20.71 2.69
C SER A 202 -2.20 19.75 1.65
N VAL A 203 -3.22 20.18 0.89
CA VAL A 203 -3.79 19.38 -0.20
C VAL A 203 -2.76 19.15 -1.31
N HIS A 204 -2.01 20.19 -1.69
CA HIS A 204 -0.95 20.07 -2.69
C HIS A 204 0.17 19.14 -2.25
N LYS A 205 0.64 19.25 -1.00
CA LYS A 205 1.67 18.35 -0.46
C LYS A 205 1.23 16.88 -0.47
N ILE A 206 0.00 16.62 -0.05
CA ILE A 206 -0.60 15.26 -0.10
C ILE A 206 -0.68 14.78 -1.54
N GLY A 207 -1.21 15.61 -2.44
CA GLY A 207 -1.37 15.23 -3.84
C GLY A 207 -0.05 14.98 -4.57
N ILE A 208 0.97 15.79 -4.31
CA ILE A 208 2.33 15.58 -4.85
C ILE A 208 2.88 14.22 -4.41
N LEU A 209 2.71 13.86 -3.14
CA LEU A 209 3.14 12.56 -2.63
C LEU A 209 2.32 11.42 -3.25
N ASP A 210 0.99 11.51 -3.24
CA ASP A 210 0.10 10.47 -3.76
C ASP A 210 0.27 10.23 -5.26
N ILE A 211 0.52 11.28 -6.06
CA ILE A 211 0.85 11.16 -7.48
C ILE A 211 2.13 10.34 -7.66
N ARG A 212 3.21 10.68 -6.95
CA ARG A 212 4.50 9.95 -7.04
C ARG A 212 4.31 8.48 -6.66
N LEU A 213 3.54 8.23 -5.60
CA LEU A 213 3.31 6.88 -5.08
C LEU A 213 2.27 6.10 -5.89
N MET A 214 1.50 6.73 -6.78
CA MET A 214 0.29 6.16 -7.38
C MET A 214 -0.60 5.54 -6.29
N ASN A 215 -1.07 6.37 -5.36
CA ASN A 215 -1.91 5.90 -4.26
C ASN A 215 -3.27 5.42 -4.78
N LEU A 216 -3.62 4.17 -4.48
CA LEU A 216 -4.83 3.54 -4.95
C LEU A 216 -6.02 3.71 -3.99
N ASP A 217 -5.81 4.33 -2.83
CA ASP A 217 -6.80 4.40 -1.74
C ASP A 217 -6.70 5.70 -0.92
N ARG A 218 -6.43 6.85 -1.55
CA ARG A 218 -6.49 8.14 -0.84
C ARG A 218 -7.95 8.61 -0.73
N HIS A 219 -8.65 8.13 0.30
CA HIS A 219 -9.97 8.63 0.67
C HIS A 219 -9.93 9.62 1.86
N ALA A 220 -11.04 10.31 2.14
CA ALA A 220 -11.13 11.30 3.24
C ALA A 220 -10.71 10.73 4.61
N GLY A 221 -11.09 9.48 4.91
CA GLY A 221 -10.67 8.78 6.13
C GLY A 221 -9.16 8.53 6.27
N ASN A 222 -8.38 8.66 5.18
CA ASN A 222 -6.92 8.51 5.17
C ASN A 222 -6.22 9.88 5.21
N MET A 223 -6.95 10.95 5.49
CA MET A 223 -6.41 12.30 5.68
C MET A 223 -6.87 12.81 7.03
N LEU A 224 -5.94 13.15 7.90
CA LEU A 224 -6.26 13.64 9.24
C LEU A 224 -6.07 15.14 9.33
N VAL A 225 -6.97 15.82 10.03
CA VAL A 225 -6.95 17.25 10.26
C VAL A 225 -6.04 17.57 11.43
N MET A 226 -5.06 18.46 11.22
CA MET A 226 -4.15 18.93 12.26
C MET A 226 -4.91 19.76 13.29
N LYS A 227 -4.77 19.38 14.56
CA LYS A 227 -5.31 20.15 15.67
C LYS A 227 -4.35 21.29 16.01
N HIS A 228 -4.66 22.49 15.55
CA HIS A 228 -3.94 23.70 15.94
C HIS A 228 -4.61 24.31 17.19
N ASP A 229 -3.82 24.74 18.18
CA ASP A 229 -4.32 25.56 19.30
C ASP A 229 -4.77 26.95 18.82
N HIS A 230 -4.34 27.36 17.63
CA HIS A 230 -4.73 28.59 16.93
C HIS A 230 -5.02 28.28 15.46
N ASN A 231 -6.27 28.42 15.01
CA ASN A 231 -6.60 28.26 13.60
C ASN A 231 -5.81 29.26 12.75
N SER A 232 -5.16 28.79 11.69
CA SER A 232 -4.59 29.66 10.66
C SER A 232 -5.75 30.26 9.86
N PHE A 233 -5.80 31.59 9.77
CA PHE A 233 -6.84 32.28 9.00
C PHE A 233 -6.25 32.74 7.66
N VAL A 234 -6.82 32.26 6.55
CA VAL A 234 -6.53 32.77 5.21
C VAL A 234 -7.78 33.49 4.71
N ASN A 235 -7.66 34.77 4.34
CA ASN A 235 -8.76 35.62 3.89
C ASN A 235 -9.98 35.65 4.84
N GLY A 236 -9.75 35.54 6.16
CA GLY A 236 -10.81 35.57 7.18
C GLY A 236 -11.53 34.23 7.40
N VAL A 237 -11.13 33.17 6.68
CA VAL A 237 -11.65 31.80 6.87
C VAL A 237 -10.60 30.98 7.62
N ALA A 238 -11.03 30.27 8.67
CA ALA A 238 -10.18 29.33 9.38
C ALA A 238 -9.85 28.15 8.47
N THR A 239 -8.59 27.95 8.15
CA THR A 239 -8.08 26.80 7.41
C THR A 239 -7.32 25.87 8.33
N THR A 240 -7.40 24.58 8.06
CA THR A 240 -6.73 23.51 8.80
C THR A 240 -5.80 22.75 7.88
N ASP A 241 -4.68 22.30 8.42
CA ASP A 241 -3.72 21.49 7.67
C ASP A 241 -4.10 20.02 7.75
N LEU A 242 -3.69 19.27 6.74
CA LEU A 242 -3.93 17.84 6.64
C LEU A 242 -2.63 17.03 6.81
N VAL A 243 -2.78 15.81 7.31
CA VAL A 243 -1.74 14.79 7.44
C VAL A 243 -2.22 13.53 6.73
N PRO A 244 -1.54 13.07 5.67
CA PRO A 244 -1.88 11.80 5.05
C PRO A 244 -1.47 10.65 5.96
N ILE A 245 -2.32 9.64 6.07
CA ILE A 245 -2.03 8.37 6.75
C ILE A 245 -2.36 7.21 5.82
N ASP A 246 -2.01 5.99 6.21
CA ASP A 246 -2.46 4.79 5.53
C ASP A 246 -2.05 4.69 4.05
N HIS A 247 -0.75 4.53 3.80
CA HIS A 247 -0.18 4.36 2.46
C HIS A 247 -0.03 2.88 2.08
N GLY A 248 -0.75 1.97 2.75
CA GLY A 248 -0.66 0.53 2.51
C GLY A 248 -0.98 0.13 1.06
N PHE A 249 -1.80 0.93 0.36
CA PHE A 249 -2.23 0.70 -1.03
C PHE A 249 -1.52 1.61 -2.06
N CYS A 250 -0.22 1.87 -1.88
CA CYS A 250 0.58 2.64 -2.85
C CYS A 250 1.69 1.80 -3.52
N LEU A 251 2.34 2.36 -4.55
CA LEU A 251 3.44 1.78 -5.32
C LEU A 251 3.10 0.45 -6.02
N PRO A 252 2.02 0.37 -6.80
CA PRO A 252 1.59 -0.89 -7.44
C PRO A 252 2.65 -1.47 -8.38
N GLU A 253 2.60 -2.79 -8.64
CA GLU A 253 3.56 -3.46 -9.56
C GLU A 253 3.29 -3.20 -11.06
N TRP A 254 2.16 -2.57 -11.38
CA TRP A 254 1.79 -2.12 -12.72
C TRP A 254 0.91 -0.88 -12.59
N LEU A 255 0.73 -0.14 -13.70
CA LEU A 255 -0.20 0.97 -13.71
C LEU A 255 -1.63 0.45 -13.46
N GLU A 256 -2.28 1.02 -12.47
CA GLU A 256 -3.66 0.75 -12.07
C GLU A 256 -4.36 2.09 -11.80
N ASP A 257 -5.69 2.08 -11.79
CA ASP A 257 -6.48 3.29 -11.55
C ASP A 257 -6.30 3.78 -10.11
N PRO A 258 -5.64 4.94 -9.89
CA PRO A 258 -5.48 5.50 -8.55
C PRO A 258 -6.79 6.09 -8.04
N TYR A 259 -6.94 6.16 -6.72
CA TYR A 259 -8.09 6.83 -6.10
C TYR A 259 -7.61 8.04 -5.31
N PHE A 260 -8.01 9.23 -5.76
CA PHE A 260 -7.64 10.51 -5.17
C PHE A 260 -8.90 11.29 -4.78
N GLU A 261 -9.30 11.25 -3.51
CA GLU A 261 -10.43 12.04 -3.02
C GLU A 261 -10.21 13.54 -3.24
N TRP A 262 -8.98 14.01 -3.04
CA TRP A 262 -8.62 15.42 -3.19
C TRP A 262 -8.73 15.93 -4.65
N LEU A 263 -8.83 15.05 -5.66
CA LEU A 263 -9.03 15.44 -7.06
C LEU A 263 -10.30 16.28 -7.22
N HIS A 264 -11.32 16.02 -6.40
CA HIS A 264 -12.61 16.70 -6.47
C HIS A 264 -12.68 17.95 -5.60
N TRP A 265 -11.59 18.29 -4.90
CA TRP A 265 -11.56 19.44 -4.00
C TRP A 265 -11.12 20.71 -4.75
N PRO A 266 -11.74 21.88 -4.49
CA PRO A 266 -11.41 23.12 -5.17
C PRO A 266 -9.92 23.50 -5.09
N GLN A 267 -9.26 23.12 -3.99
CA GLN A 267 -7.83 23.33 -3.78
C GLN A 267 -6.98 22.68 -4.86
N ALA A 268 -7.34 21.49 -5.36
CA ALA A 268 -6.56 20.80 -6.38
C ALA A 268 -6.56 21.51 -7.74
N SER A 269 -7.54 22.38 -7.99
CA SER A 269 -7.60 23.21 -9.20
C SER A 269 -6.80 24.52 -9.10
N ILE A 270 -6.15 24.77 -7.96
CA ILE A 270 -5.31 25.96 -7.77
C ILE A 270 -3.91 25.66 -8.32
N PRO A 271 -3.26 26.61 -9.04
CA PRO A 271 -1.89 26.43 -9.50
C PRO A 271 -0.92 26.20 -8.35
N PHE A 272 0.13 25.40 -8.58
CA PHE A 272 1.21 25.24 -7.63
C PHE A 272 1.88 26.59 -7.31
N SER A 273 2.20 26.80 -6.04
CA SER A 273 3.02 27.91 -5.57
C SER A 273 4.48 27.78 -6.03
N GLU A 274 5.22 28.88 -6.00
CA GLU A 274 6.66 28.88 -6.35
C GLU A 274 7.47 27.90 -5.49
N SER A 275 7.15 27.78 -4.19
CA SER A 275 7.81 26.83 -3.29
C SER A 275 7.50 25.38 -3.63
N GLU A 276 6.28 25.08 -4.06
CA GLU A 276 5.89 23.73 -4.49
C GLU A 276 6.54 23.36 -5.83
N LEU A 277 6.59 24.30 -6.77
CA LEU A 277 7.31 24.13 -8.04
C LEU A 277 8.81 23.91 -7.82
N ASP A 278 9.44 24.69 -6.93
CA ASP A 278 10.84 24.51 -6.54
C ASP A 278 11.06 23.12 -5.92
N TYR A 279 10.18 22.68 -5.02
CA TYR A 279 10.23 21.33 -4.44
C TYR A 279 10.12 20.24 -5.51
N ILE A 280 9.10 20.29 -6.39
CA ILE A 280 8.89 19.32 -7.47
C ILE A 280 10.11 19.29 -8.41
N SER A 281 10.69 20.46 -8.73
CA SER A 281 11.87 20.57 -9.59
C SER A 281 13.10 19.85 -9.01
N LYS A 282 13.20 19.74 -7.69
CA LYS A 282 14.32 19.10 -6.97
C LYS A 282 14.16 17.59 -6.75
N LEU A 283 12.97 17.02 -6.96
CA LEU A 283 12.75 15.58 -6.86
C LEU A 283 13.65 14.81 -7.83
N ASP A 284 14.32 13.75 -7.37
CA ASP A 284 15.20 12.92 -8.20
C ASP A 284 14.70 11.47 -8.18
N PRO A 285 14.00 11.02 -9.23
CA PRO A 285 13.43 9.67 -9.24
C PRO A 285 14.48 8.56 -9.19
N SER A 286 15.71 8.81 -9.67
CA SER A 286 16.78 7.81 -9.62
C SER A 286 17.31 7.66 -8.20
N LYS A 287 17.54 8.80 -7.52
CA LYS A 287 17.97 8.82 -6.13
C LYS A 287 16.91 8.22 -5.19
N ASP A 288 15.64 8.54 -5.42
CA ASP A 288 14.53 7.97 -4.67
C ASP A 288 14.42 6.44 -4.88
N ALA A 289 14.61 5.98 -6.12
CA ALA A 289 14.66 4.56 -6.44
C ALA A 289 15.81 3.85 -5.72
N ASP A 290 17.00 4.46 -5.67
CA ASP A 290 18.16 3.88 -4.97
C ASP A 290 17.92 3.78 -3.46
N ILE A 291 17.28 4.79 -2.86
CA ILE A 291 16.84 4.76 -1.46
C ILE A 291 15.86 3.60 -1.23
N LEU A 292 14.88 3.39 -2.11
CA LEU A 292 13.95 2.28 -1.96
C LEU A 292 14.62 0.91 -2.12
N ARG A 293 15.54 0.77 -3.09
CA ARG A 293 16.30 -0.47 -3.30
C ARG A 293 17.17 -0.80 -2.08
N SER A 294 17.73 0.20 -1.41
CA SER A 294 18.58 -0.02 -0.22
C SER A 294 17.77 -0.24 1.05
N GLU A 295 16.74 0.57 1.29
CA GLU A 295 16.01 0.60 2.57
C GLU A 295 14.79 -0.35 2.59
N VAL A 296 14.27 -0.74 1.43
CA VAL A 296 13.11 -1.64 1.30
C VAL A 296 13.39 -2.72 0.25
N PRO A 297 14.37 -3.61 0.47
CA PRO A 297 14.82 -4.58 -0.54
C PRO A 297 13.74 -5.61 -0.93
N SER A 298 12.68 -5.76 -0.13
CA SER A 298 11.52 -6.60 -0.45
C SER A 298 10.54 -5.94 -1.43
N LEU A 299 10.63 -4.62 -1.65
CA LEU A 299 9.81 -3.93 -2.64
C LEU A 299 10.30 -4.28 -4.05
N ARG A 300 9.39 -4.68 -4.93
CA ARG A 300 9.76 -5.12 -6.28
C ARG A 300 10.20 -3.97 -7.16
N GLU A 301 11.14 -4.26 -8.05
CA GLU A 301 11.62 -3.31 -9.04
C GLU A 301 10.49 -2.75 -9.92
N SER A 302 9.46 -3.54 -10.21
CA SER A 302 8.27 -3.07 -10.94
C SER A 302 7.57 -1.89 -10.24
N SER A 303 7.40 -1.95 -8.92
CA SER A 303 6.87 -0.86 -8.10
C SER A 303 7.78 0.37 -8.09
N ILE A 304 9.09 0.17 -8.03
CA ILE A 304 10.07 1.25 -8.09
C ILE A 304 10.03 1.95 -9.46
N ARG A 305 9.82 1.19 -10.55
CA ARG A 305 9.65 1.75 -11.89
C ARG A 305 8.38 2.58 -12.02
N VAL A 306 7.27 2.18 -11.38
CA VAL A 306 6.05 3.00 -11.31
C VAL A 306 6.32 4.35 -10.63
N LEU A 307 7.05 4.37 -9.50
CA LEU A 307 7.47 5.62 -8.84
C LEU A 307 8.25 6.54 -9.79
N ILE A 308 9.21 5.99 -10.54
CA ILE A 308 10.03 6.75 -11.48
C ILE A 308 9.15 7.38 -12.56
N VAL A 309 8.27 6.59 -13.19
CA VAL A 309 7.34 7.09 -14.23
C VAL A 309 6.46 8.21 -13.69
N CYS A 310 5.85 8.02 -12.52
CA CYS A 310 4.95 9.00 -11.92
C CYS A 310 5.67 10.28 -11.52
N THR A 311 6.90 10.16 -11.00
CA THR A 311 7.71 11.33 -10.62
C THR A 311 8.15 12.13 -11.86
N ILE A 312 8.56 11.47 -12.94
CA ILE A 312 8.87 12.16 -14.21
C ILE A 312 7.62 12.85 -14.76
N PHE A 313 6.49 12.16 -14.78
CA PHE A 313 5.21 12.71 -15.25
C PHE A 313 4.81 13.96 -14.46
N LEU A 314 4.87 13.92 -13.12
CA LEU A 314 4.61 15.05 -12.24
C LEU A 314 5.53 16.24 -12.55
N LYS A 315 6.84 16.00 -12.67
CA LYS A 315 7.83 17.05 -12.95
C LYS A 315 7.54 17.75 -14.27
N GLN A 316 7.30 16.98 -15.33
CA GLN A 316 7.01 17.54 -16.65
C GLN A 316 5.67 18.28 -16.68
N ALA A 317 4.66 17.78 -15.97
CA ALA A 317 3.36 18.43 -15.88
C ALA A 317 3.43 19.77 -15.11
N ALA A 318 4.18 19.81 -14.02
CA ALA A 318 4.41 21.02 -13.24
C ALA A 318 5.15 22.09 -14.05
N VAL A 319 6.16 21.72 -14.84
CA VAL A 319 6.84 22.63 -15.78
C VAL A 319 5.89 23.16 -16.85
N ALA A 320 4.92 22.36 -17.28
CA ALA A 320 3.89 22.78 -18.23
C ALA A 320 2.77 23.65 -17.60
N GLY A 321 2.84 23.93 -16.30
CA GLY A 321 1.86 24.75 -15.59
C GLY A 321 0.53 24.06 -15.29
N LEU A 322 0.49 22.72 -15.35
CA LEU A 322 -0.70 21.96 -14.96
C LEU A 322 -0.88 21.98 -13.43
N CYS A 323 -2.13 22.13 -12.97
CA CYS A 323 -2.46 22.04 -11.56
C CYS A 323 -2.60 20.58 -11.11
N LEU A 324 -2.77 20.38 -9.80
CA LEU A 324 -2.88 19.04 -9.22
C LEU A 324 -4.05 18.25 -9.81
N ALA A 325 -5.21 18.89 -10.01
CA ALA A 325 -6.40 18.27 -10.60
C ALA A 325 -6.18 17.83 -12.06
N ASP A 326 -5.49 18.64 -12.86
CA ASP A 326 -5.17 18.29 -14.26
C ASP A 326 -4.32 17.02 -14.34
N ILE A 327 -3.34 16.90 -13.43
CA ILE A 327 -2.42 15.76 -13.38
C ILE A 327 -3.17 14.51 -12.94
N ALA A 328 -3.93 14.61 -11.85
CA ALA A 328 -4.73 13.51 -11.33
C ALA A 328 -5.76 13.00 -12.35
N GLN A 329 -6.46 13.90 -13.04
CA GLN A 329 -7.41 13.52 -14.09
C GLN A 329 -6.73 12.76 -15.25
N MET A 330 -5.47 13.07 -15.56
CA MET A 330 -4.70 12.33 -16.57
C MET A 330 -4.25 10.95 -16.08
N MET A 331 -4.19 10.72 -14.77
CA MET A 331 -3.79 9.45 -14.16
C MET A 331 -4.98 8.53 -13.87
N THR A 332 -6.15 9.09 -13.58
CA THR A 332 -7.39 8.36 -13.32
C THR A 332 -8.09 7.94 -14.62
N ARG A 333 -8.75 6.79 -14.60
CA ARG A 333 -9.54 6.27 -15.71
C ARG A 333 -10.91 6.95 -15.77
N GLU A 334 -11.43 7.07 -16.99
CA GLU A 334 -12.78 7.59 -17.21
C GLU A 334 -13.76 6.43 -17.41
N PHE A 335 -14.88 6.51 -16.68
CA PHE A 335 -16.01 5.59 -16.81
C PHE A 335 -17.11 6.25 -17.63
N CYS A 336 -17.28 5.80 -18.87
CA CYS A 336 -18.30 6.31 -19.78
C CYS A 336 -19.16 5.16 -20.30
N GLY A 337 -20.48 5.23 -20.10
CA GLY A 337 -21.41 4.24 -20.67
C GLY A 337 -21.26 2.80 -20.16
N GLY A 338 -20.63 2.60 -18.99
CA GLY A 338 -20.35 1.28 -18.43
C GLY A 338 -19.05 0.65 -18.92
N GLU A 339 -18.28 1.36 -19.75
CA GLU A 339 -16.94 0.95 -20.16
C GLU A 339 -15.88 1.81 -19.45
N GLU A 340 -14.85 1.14 -18.96
CA GLU A 340 -13.68 1.76 -18.33
C GLU A 340 -12.59 1.95 -19.39
N SER A 341 -12.16 3.18 -19.59
CA SER A 341 -11.09 3.52 -20.53
C SER A 341 -9.76 3.71 -19.81
N LEU A 342 -8.66 3.31 -20.46
CA LEU A 342 -7.32 3.54 -19.92
C LEU A 342 -7.09 5.03 -19.70
N SER A 343 -6.39 5.36 -18.62
CA SER A 343 -6.04 6.75 -18.31
C SER A 343 -5.10 7.33 -19.35
N LYS A 344 -4.94 8.65 -19.34
CA LYS A 344 -4.03 9.30 -20.29
C LYS A 344 -2.58 8.86 -20.05
N LEU A 345 -2.17 8.70 -18.80
CA LEU A 345 -0.86 8.18 -18.43
C LEU A 345 -0.65 6.74 -18.96
N GLU A 346 -1.63 5.87 -18.77
CA GLU A 346 -1.59 4.49 -19.27
C GLU A 346 -1.44 4.45 -20.80
N ASN A 347 -2.25 5.24 -21.51
CA ASN A 347 -2.16 5.38 -22.97
C ASN A 347 -0.80 5.89 -23.44
N ILE A 348 -0.19 6.84 -22.73
CA ILE A 348 1.16 7.33 -23.05
C ILE A 348 2.17 6.19 -22.88
N CYS A 349 2.14 5.48 -21.75
CA CYS A 349 3.06 4.39 -21.46
C CYS A 349 2.95 3.25 -22.48
N LEU A 350 1.73 2.87 -22.88
CA LEU A 350 1.51 1.86 -23.93
C LEU A 350 2.11 2.27 -25.27
N LYS A 351 1.90 3.52 -25.69
CA LYS A 351 2.46 4.02 -26.95
C LYS A 351 3.98 4.00 -26.95
N VAL A 352 4.60 4.41 -25.84
CA VAL A 352 6.06 4.37 -25.68
C VAL A 352 6.57 2.93 -25.70
N LYS A 353 5.93 2.03 -24.94
CA LYS A 353 6.29 0.60 -24.89
C LYS A 353 6.16 -0.08 -26.27
N ALA A 354 5.09 0.19 -27.01
CA ALA A 354 4.92 -0.32 -28.38
C ALA A 354 5.99 0.22 -29.35
N GLY A 355 6.38 1.50 -29.21
CA GLY A 355 7.42 2.11 -30.03
C GLY A 355 8.82 1.52 -29.84
N ILE A 356 9.12 1.00 -28.65
CA ILE A 356 10.38 0.29 -28.36
C ILE A 356 10.40 -1.07 -29.04
N ASN A 357 9.30 -1.83 -28.91
CA ASN A 357 9.20 -3.17 -29.51
C ASN A 357 9.35 -3.12 -31.04
N ASN A 358 8.76 -2.11 -31.69
CA ASN A 358 8.90 -1.94 -33.14
C ASN A 358 10.34 -1.59 -33.58
N LYS A 359 11.11 -0.86 -32.75
CA LYS A 359 12.53 -0.57 -33.02
C LYS A 359 13.44 -1.77 -32.80
N SER A 360 13.09 -2.67 -31.89
CA SER A 360 13.85 -3.90 -31.65
C SER A 360 13.63 -5.00 -32.71
N VAL A 361 12.53 -4.94 -33.47
CA VAL A 361 12.19 -5.92 -34.52
C VAL A 361 12.89 -5.61 -35.85
N GLU A 362 13.37 -4.39 -36.08
CA GLU A 362 14.20 -4.08 -37.26
C GLU A 362 15.60 -4.73 -37.21
N ASP A 363 15.99 -5.36 -36.10
CA ASP A 363 17.29 -6.03 -35.91
C ASP A 363 17.21 -7.55 -35.66
N LYS A 364 16.02 -8.17 -35.72
CA LYS A 364 15.87 -9.63 -35.58
C LYS A 364 14.78 -10.21 -36.47
N ASP A 365 15.21 -11.21 -37.24
CA ASP A 365 14.43 -12.05 -38.15
C ASP A 365 13.20 -12.70 -37.48
N GLU A 366 12.16 -12.91 -38.28
CA GLU A 366 10.78 -13.19 -37.90
C GLU A 366 10.59 -14.39 -36.95
N GLY A 367 9.84 -14.16 -35.88
CA GLY A 367 9.28 -15.21 -35.02
C GLY A 367 7.98 -14.71 -34.39
N GLU A 368 6.85 -15.14 -34.94
CA GLU A 368 5.51 -14.87 -34.41
C GLU A 368 5.40 -15.33 -32.95
N THR A 369 5.10 -14.40 -32.04
CA THR A 369 4.41 -14.72 -30.79
C THR A 369 3.27 -13.76 -30.56
N SER A 370 2.08 -14.21 -30.94
CA SER A 370 0.80 -13.65 -30.53
C SER A 370 0.69 -13.72 -29.00
N THR A 371 0.91 -12.61 -28.32
CA THR A 371 0.61 -12.52 -26.89
C THR A 371 -0.78 -11.90 -26.75
N SER A 372 -1.79 -12.74 -26.55
CA SER A 372 -3.13 -12.31 -26.14
C SER A 372 -3.05 -11.79 -24.70
N CYS A 373 -2.69 -10.52 -24.52
CA CYS A 373 -2.78 -9.85 -23.23
C CYS A 373 -4.23 -9.36 -23.06
N GLY A 374 -5.02 -10.09 -22.28
CA GLY A 374 -6.35 -9.64 -21.88
C GLY A 374 -6.25 -8.28 -21.18
N ILE A 375 -7.10 -7.33 -21.56
CA ILE A 375 -7.26 -5.96 -21.03
C ILE A 375 -6.18 -5.55 -19.97
N GLY A 376 -4.96 -5.38 -20.48
CA GLY A 376 -4.03 -4.28 -20.24
C GLY A 376 -3.55 -3.95 -18.83
N SER A 377 -2.90 -4.86 -18.09
CA SER A 377 -2.00 -4.41 -17.00
C SER A 377 -0.67 -3.91 -17.57
N ILE A 378 -0.40 -2.60 -17.46
CA ILE A 378 0.86 -2.02 -17.96
C ILE A 378 1.93 -2.19 -16.88
N SER A 379 2.65 -3.29 -16.92
CA SER A 379 3.83 -3.49 -16.08
C SER A 379 5.10 -3.01 -16.79
N PHE A 380 6.06 -2.55 -15.97
CA PHE A 380 7.42 -2.25 -16.39
C PHE A 380 8.42 -3.29 -15.89
N GLY A 381 8.01 -4.28 -15.10
CA GLY A 381 8.92 -5.24 -14.46
C GLY A 381 9.56 -6.24 -15.43
N ASP A 382 8.97 -6.40 -16.61
CA ASP A 382 9.40 -7.29 -17.68
C ASP A 382 10.54 -6.72 -18.54
N MET A 383 10.74 -5.39 -18.53
CA MET A 383 11.79 -4.75 -19.34
C MET A 383 13.19 -5.03 -18.77
N ASN A 384 14.11 -5.42 -19.64
CA ASN A 384 15.53 -5.46 -19.27
C ASN A 384 16.10 -4.04 -19.06
N LYS A 385 17.34 -3.93 -18.58
CA LYS A 385 17.95 -2.64 -18.24
C LYS A 385 18.01 -1.68 -19.43
N GLY A 386 18.38 -2.15 -20.62
CA GLY A 386 18.49 -1.32 -21.82
C GLY A 386 17.12 -0.87 -22.36
N GLU A 387 16.13 -1.77 -22.32
CA GLU A 387 14.74 -1.42 -22.67
C GLU A 387 14.16 -0.37 -21.73
N TRP A 388 14.44 -0.49 -20.42
CA TRP A 388 13.99 0.46 -19.42
C TRP A 388 14.61 1.85 -19.59
N GLU A 389 15.93 1.92 -19.82
CA GLU A 389 16.63 3.19 -20.09
C GLU A 389 16.09 3.87 -21.35
N LEU A 390 15.89 3.11 -22.43
CA LEU A 390 15.30 3.61 -23.66
C LEU A 390 13.83 4.04 -23.47
N PHE A 391 13.07 3.30 -22.66
CA PHE A 391 11.70 3.68 -22.29
C PHE A 391 11.65 5.04 -21.62
N LEU A 392 12.50 5.26 -20.61
CA LEU A 392 12.53 6.53 -19.89
C LEU A 392 12.90 7.71 -20.80
N GLU A 393 13.88 7.53 -21.70
CA GLU A 393 14.27 8.58 -22.63
C GLU A 393 13.13 8.97 -23.59
N ILE A 394 12.43 7.99 -24.15
CA ILE A 394 11.32 8.23 -25.07
C ILE A 394 10.12 8.78 -24.31
N PHE A 395 9.83 8.24 -23.12
CA PHE A 395 8.72 8.67 -22.27
C PHE A 395 8.83 10.14 -21.90
N ASP A 396 10.00 10.59 -21.41
CA ASP A 396 10.22 11.98 -21.02
C ASP A 396 9.97 12.96 -22.19
N LYS A 397 10.55 12.66 -23.36
CA LYS A 397 10.33 13.46 -24.59
C LYS A 397 8.86 13.47 -25.03
N PHE A 398 8.20 12.31 -24.97
CA PHE A 398 6.81 12.18 -25.40
C PHE A 398 5.87 12.96 -24.49
N VAL A 399 6.07 12.87 -23.17
CA VAL A 399 5.28 13.59 -22.16
C VAL A 399 5.41 15.10 -22.35
N ILE A 400 6.62 15.62 -22.57
CA ILE A 400 6.84 17.05 -22.88
C ILE A 400 6.04 17.48 -24.12
N GLY A 401 6.01 16.65 -25.17
CA GLY A 401 5.22 16.90 -26.37
C GLY A 401 3.72 16.98 -26.09
N VAL A 402 3.19 16.01 -25.33
CA VAL A 402 1.76 15.96 -24.96
C VAL A 402 1.32 17.22 -24.20
N PHE A 403 2.18 17.77 -23.34
CA PHE A 403 1.83 18.97 -22.57
C PHE A 403 1.94 20.26 -23.36
N LYS A 404 2.91 20.39 -24.28
CA LYS A 404 3.02 21.57 -25.16
C LYS A 404 1.78 21.76 -26.03
N ASP A 405 1.19 20.67 -26.51
CA ASP A 405 -0.04 20.71 -27.32
C ASP A 405 -1.27 21.19 -26.52
N LYS A 406 -1.27 21.05 -25.20
CA LYS A 406 -2.33 21.59 -24.31
C LYS A 406 -2.15 23.09 -24.09
N THR A 407 -0.92 23.57 -23.87
CA THR A 407 -0.65 25.00 -23.64
C THR A 407 -0.91 25.87 -24.87
N CYS A 408 -0.87 25.31 -26.08
CA CYS A 408 -1.17 26.03 -27.32
C CYS A 408 -2.68 26.13 -27.66
N LYS A 409 -3.57 25.56 -26.82
CA LYS A 409 -5.02 25.51 -27.04
C LYS A 409 -5.85 26.33 -26.04
N ASN A 410 -5.18 27.01 -25.10
CA ASN A 410 -5.74 28.09 -24.28
C ASN A 410 -5.25 29.42 -24.83
#